data_AF-A0A2L2YBS5-F1
#
_entry.id   AF-A0A2L2YBS5-F1
#
_cell.length_a   1.000
_cell.length_b   1.000
_cell.length_c   1.000
_cell.angle_alpha   90.00
_cell.angle_beta   90.00
_cell.angle_gamma   90.00
#
_symmetry.space_group_name_H-M   'P 1'
#
loop_
_entity.id
_entity.type
_entity.pdbx_description
1 polymer ?
#
loop_
_entity_poly.entity_id
_entity_poly.type
_entity_poly.pdbx_seq_one_letter_code
_entity_poly.pdbx_strand_id
1 'polypeptide(L)'
;LACLLLVAAETALPTNDLRLSALYNPDLFEGEIRGFEPGDRNVSPYTQMRWQNIEIPYVIDRTPATQQALILSAMNNYHIYTCLRFKPRTTERNYIKIFSGQGCYSYVGMINRGEQPLSLGPGC
;
A
#
# COMPACT_ATOMS: atom_id res chain seq x y z
N LEU A 1 42.64 -6.37 16.26
CA LEU A 1 42.40 -6.64 14.83
C LEU A 1 42.13 -8.14 14.71
N ALA A 2 40.99 -8.68 14.30
CA ALA A 2 39.79 -8.15 13.69
C ALA A 2 38.61 -9.03 14.10
N CYS A 3 37.44 -8.40 14.21
CA CYS A 3 36.15 -9.05 14.39
C CYS A 3 35.72 -9.61 13.02
N LEU A 4 35.53 -10.93 12.91
CA LEU A 4 34.96 -11.59 11.73
C LEU A 4 33.89 -12.57 12.20
N LEU A 5 32.77 -12.00 12.64
CA LEU A 5 31.47 -12.66 12.61
C LEU A 5 30.72 -12.11 11.41
N LEU A 6 30.72 -12.85 10.31
CA LEU A 6 29.66 -12.78 9.30
C LEU A 6 29.26 -14.23 9.01
N VAL A 7 28.23 -14.68 9.73
CA VAL A 7 27.43 -15.82 9.31
C VAL A 7 26.68 -15.35 8.06
N ALA A 8 27.17 -15.74 6.89
CA ALA A 8 26.36 -15.73 5.68
C ALA A 8 25.39 -16.91 5.78
N ALA A 9 24.27 -16.69 6.46
CA ALA A 9 23.09 -17.52 6.26
C ALA A 9 22.36 -16.95 5.03
N GLU A 10 22.87 -17.22 3.84
CA GLU A 10 22.02 -17.25 2.65
C GLU A 10 21.20 -18.54 2.73
N THR A 11 20.23 -18.57 3.65
CA THR A 11 19.12 -19.50 3.49
C THR A 11 18.38 -19.05 2.25
N ALA A 12 18.47 -19.82 1.17
CA ALA A 12 17.57 -19.70 0.04
C ALA A 12 16.15 -19.47 0.57
N LEU A 13 15.56 -18.32 0.23
CA LEU A 13 14.21 -17.97 0.67
C LEU A 13 13.27 -19.10 0.23
N PRO A 14 12.42 -19.64 1.13
CA PRO A 14 11.53 -20.72 0.77
C PRO A 14 10.63 -20.27 -0.39
N THR A 15 10.55 -21.11 -1.43
CA THR A 15 9.78 -20.88 -2.67
C THR A 15 8.26 -20.74 -2.46
N ASN A 16 7.79 -20.80 -1.21
CA ASN A 16 6.40 -20.63 -0.75
C ASN A 16 6.23 -19.45 0.23
N ASP A 17 7.08 -18.42 0.16
CA ASP A 17 6.86 -17.20 0.95
C ASP A 17 5.61 -16.47 0.45
N LEU A 18 4.51 -16.58 1.21
CA LEU A 18 3.25 -15.90 0.91
C LEU A 18 3.44 -14.39 0.76
N ARG A 19 4.39 -13.79 1.48
CA ARG A 19 4.69 -12.36 1.36
C ARG A 19 5.27 -12.01 0.01
N LEU A 20 6.21 -12.83 -0.48
CA LEU A 20 6.80 -12.64 -1.80
C LEU A 20 5.75 -12.84 -2.90
N SER A 21 4.89 -13.85 -2.75
CA SER A 21 3.81 -14.08 -3.71
C SER A 21 2.78 -12.96 -3.74
N ALA A 22 2.50 -12.33 -2.60
CA ALA A 22 1.53 -11.24 -2.50
C ALA A 22 2.01 -9.95 -3.21
N LEU A 23 3.32 -9.76 -3.32
CA LEU A 23 3.93 -8.66 -4.09
C LEU A 23 4.10 -8.99 -5.58
N TYR A 24 3.94 -10.25 -5.97
CA TYR A 24 4.05 -10.66 -7.37
C TYR A 24 2.67 -10.64 -8.06
N ASN A 25 2.25 -9.46 -8.53
CA ASN A 25 1.04 -9.31 -9.34
C ASN A 25 1.41 -9.04 -10.81
N PRO A 26 1.30 -10.02 -11.73
CA PRO A 26 1.86 -9.93 -13.08
C PRO A 26 1.20 -8.86 -13.96
N ASP A 27 -0.05 -8.50 -13.65
CA ASP A 27 -0.80 -7.47 -14.38
C ASP A 27 -0.58 -6.05 -13.81
N LEU A 28 0.28 -5.89 -12.80
CA LEU A 28 0.58 -4.63 -12.15
C LEU A 28 2.00 -4.17 -12.47
N PHE A 29 2.19 -2.86 -12.52
CA PHE A 29 3.51 -2.28 -12.70
C PHE A 29 4.35 -2.49 -11.44
N GLU A 30 5.61 -2.88 -11.63
CA GLU A 30 6.55 -3.27 -10.56
C GLU A 30 6.05 -4.36 -9.60
N GLY A 31 4.88 -4.95 -9.85
CA GLY A 31 4.27 -5.99 -9.03
C GLY A 31 3.22 -5.47 -8.04
N GLU A 32 3.23 -4.19 -7.67
CA GLU A 32 2.29 -3.64 -6.66
C GLU A 32 1.59 -2.33 -7.06
N ILE A 33 1.95 -1.75 -8.21
CA ILE A 33 1.42 -0.47 -8.66
C ILE A 33 0.31 -0.68 -9.70
N ARG A 34 -0.89 -0.24 -9.37
CA ARG A 34 -2.07 -0.28 -10.24
C ARG A 34 -2.23 1.01 -11.04
N GLY A 35 -2.71 0.85 -12.28
CA GLY A 35 -3.11 1.97 -13.13
C GLY A 35 -1.96 2.68 -13.83
N PHE A 36 -0.85 1.97 -14.06
CA PHE A 36 0.29 2.45 -14.83
C PHE A 36 0.20 1.87 -16.24
N GLU A 37 0.29 2.72 -17.26
CA GLU A 37 0.22 2.35 -18.68
C GLU A 37 1.57 2.50 -19.37
N PRO A 38 1.83 1.76 -20.48
CA PRO A 38 3.04 1.95 -21.27
C PRO A 38 3.21 3.42 -21.71
N GLY A 39 4.29 4.06 -21.27
CA GLY A 39 4.58 5.47 -21.55
C GLY A 39 4.39 6.41 -20.36
N ASP A 40 3.81 5.93 -19.26
CA ASP A 40 3.81 6.65 -18.00
C ASP A 40 5.24 6.83 -17.45
N ARG A 41 5.44 7.91 -16.68
CA ARG A 41 6.69 8.16 -15.97
C ARG A 41 6.57 7.66 -14.54
N ASN A 42 7.68 7.22 -13.95
CA ASN A 42 7.76 6.80 -12.55
C ASN A 42 7.67 7.99 -11.56
N VAL A 43 7.11 9.12 -11.98
CA VAL A 43 6.82 10.29 -11.15
C VAL A 43 5.48 10.87 -11.56
N SER A 44 4.63 11.18 -10.57
CA SER A 44 3.41 11.97 -10.81
C SER A 44 3.71 13.46 -10.60
N PRO A 45 3.87 14.25 -11.67
CA PRO A 45 4.12 15.68 -11.54
C PRO A 45 2.86 16.47 -11.18
N TYR A 46 1.69 15.84 -11.29
CA TYR A 46 0.38 16.47 -11.25
C TYR A 46 -0.09 16.72 -9.82
N THR A 47 -0.23 17.99 -9.43
CA THR A 47 -0.69 18.37 -8.09
C THR A 47 -2.13 17.93 -7.82
N GLN A 48 -2.96 17.83 -8.85
CA GLN A 48 -4.32 17.30 -8.75
C GLN A 48 -4.38 15.80 -8.46
N MET A 49 -3.26 15.07 -8.58
CA MET A 49 -3.16 13.66 -8.18
C MET A 49 -2.60 13.51 -6.76
N ARG A 50 -2.39 14.62 -6.03
CA ARG A 50 -2.01 14.57 -4.61
C ARG A 50 -3.27 14.62 -3.74
N TRP A 51 -3.20 13.97 -2.60
CA TRP A 51 -4.22 14.10 -1.56
C TRP A 51 -4.26 15.54 -1.04
N GLN A 52 -5.43 16.16 -1.15
CA GLN A 52 -5.63 17.56 -0.78
C GLN A 52 -5.68 17.71 0.74
N ASN A 53 -5.30 18.88 1.25
CA ASN A 53 -5.23 19.19 2.69
C ASN A 53 -4.36 18.22 3.50
N ILE A 54 -3.53 17.40 2.85
CA ILE A 54 -2.70 16.38 3.49
C ILE A 54 -3.58 15.34 4.23
N GLU A 55 -4.83 15.17 3.78
CA GLU A 55 -5.80 14.22 4.32
C GLU A 55 -6.09 13.09 3.31
N ILE A 56 -6.12 11.86 3.80
CA ILE A 56 -6.55 10.66 3.07
C ILE A 56 -7.84 10.14 3.71
N PRO A 57 -9.01 10.42 3.12
CA PRO A 57 -10.25 9.77 3.51
C PRO A 57 -10.17 8.27 3.21
N TYR A 58 -10.62 7.45 4.16
CA TYR A 58 -10.58 5.98 4.00
C TYR A 58 -11.87 5.30 4.46
N VAL A 59 -12.11 4.13 3.88
CA VAL A 59 -13.05 3.12 4.36
C VAL A 59 -12.29 1.80 4.50
N ILE A 60 -12.50 1.07 5.58
CA ILE A 60 -12.01 -0.31 5.74
C ILE A 60 -13.19 -1.24 5.46
N ASP A 61 -13.03 -2.10 4.45
CA ASP A 61 -13.98 -3.16 4.13
C ASP A 61 -14.04 -4.20 5.27
N ARG A 62 -15.00 -5.12 5.24
CA ARG A 62 -15.10 -6.18 6.25
C ARG A 62 -14.09 -7.31 6.01
N THR A 63 -13.56 -7.43 4.80
CA THR A 63 -12.66 -8.52 4.39
C THR A 63 -11.33 -8.61 5.17
N PRO A 64 -10.62 -7.51 5.54
CA PRO A 64 -9.42 -7.57 6.37
C PRO A 64 -9.73 -7.50 7.88
N ALA A 65 -10.75 -8.24 8.35
CA ALA A 65 -11.25 -8.13 9.72
C ALA A 65 -10.17 -8.40 10.79
N THR A 66 -9.30 -9.38 10.57
CA THR A 66 -8.24 -9.75 11.53
C THR A 66 -7.06 -8.77 11.48
N GLN A 67 -6.86 -8.06 10.37
CA GLN A 67 -5.78 -7.07 10.20
C GLN A 67 -6.22 -5.65 10.55
N GLN A 68 -7.50 -5.40 10.87
CA GLN A 68 -8.02 -4.05 11.09
C GLN A 68 -7.23 -3.27 12.15
N ALA A 69 -6.85 -3.90 13.28
CA ALA A 69 -6.04 -3.26 14.31
C ALA A 69 -4.63 -2.89 13.80
N LEU A 70 -4.01 -3.75 12.98
CA LEU A 70 -2.71 -3.49 12.38
C LEU A 70 -2.77 -2.34 11.37
N ILE A 71 -3.81 -2.29 10.55
CA ILE A 71 -4.07 -1.21 9.58
C ILE A 71 -4.18 0.13 10.32
N LEU A 72 -4.98 0.18 11.39
CA LEU A 72 -5.16 1.40 12.18
C LEU A 72 -3.86 1.82 12.90
N SER A 73 -3.08 0.85 13.40
CA SER A 73 -1.76 1.10 13.98
C SER A 73 -0.79 1.70 12.96
N ALA A 74 -0.75 1.15 11.73
CA ALA A 74 0.07 1.68 10.66
C ALA A 74 -0.35 3.11 10.26
N MET A 75 -1.65 3.42 10.20
CA MET A 75 -2.13 4.78 9.98
C MET A 75 -1.70 5.73 11.09
N ASN A 76 -1.73 5.28 12.36
CA ASN A 76 -1.28 6.07 13.50
C ASN A 76 0.22 6.38 13.45
N ASN A 77 1.05 5.48 12.92
CA ASN A 77 2.47 5.79 12.70
C ASN A 77 2.65 7.00 11.76
N TYR A 78 1.85 7.12 10.70
CA TYR A 78 1.87 8.32 9.86
C TYR A 78 1.45 9.58 10.63
N HIS A 79 0.51 9.47 11.57
CA HIS A 79 0.07 10.60 12.37
C HIS A 79 1.17 11.12 13.30
N ILE A 80 1.97 10.20 13.85
CA ILE A 80 3.09 10.50 14.75
C ILE A 80 4.26 11.12 13.99
N TYR A 81 4.66 10.51 12.86
CA TYR A 81 5.94 10.83 12.22
C TYR A 81 5.83 11.75 11.01
N THR A 82 4.62 12.04 10.53
CA THR A 82 4.41 12.89 9.35
C THR A 82 3.25 13.85 9.57
N CYS A 83 3.05 14.80 8.65
CA CYS A 83 1.86 15.64 8.62
C CYS A 83 0.63 14.94 7.99
N LEU A 84 0.79 13.77 7.36
CA LEU A 84 -0.28 13.02 6.70
C LEU A 84 -1.35 12.59 7.71
N ARG A 85 -2.62 12.80 7.37
CA ARG A 85 -3.76 12.41 8.22
C ARG A 85 -4.68 11.46 7.49
N PHE A 86 -4.94 10.31 8.11
CA PHE A 86 -5.98 9.37 7.68
C PHE A 86 -7.25 9.70 8.45
N LYS A 87 -8.37 9.86 7.74
CA LYS A 87 -9.67 10.13 8.36
C LYS A 87 -10.73 9.17 7.85
N PRO A 88 -11.65 8.67 8.71
CA PRO A 88 -12.82 7.95 8.24
C PRO A 88 -13.58 8.82 7.23
N ARG A 89 -13.89 8.24 6.07
CA ARG A 89 -14.63 8.93 5.03
C ARG A 89 -16.03 9.29 5.53
N THR A 90 -16.50 10.48 5.16
CA THR A 90 -17.88 10.93 5.32
C THR A 90 -18.52 11.19 3.96
N THR A 91 -18.18 12.31 3.33
CA THR A 91 -18.79 12.80 2.07
C THR A 91 -17.77 12.96 0.94
N GLU A 92 -16.49 12.69 1.21
CA GLU A 92 -15.41 12.92 0.27
C GLU A 92 -15.60 12.05 -0.98
N ARG A 93 -15.48 12.69 -2.16
CA ARG A 93 -15.59 12.01 -3.45
C ARG A 93 -14.45 11.01 -3.64
N ASN A 94 -13.21 11.46 -3.43
CA ASN A 94 -12.01 10.65 -3.57
C ASN A 94 -11.60 10.09 -2.21
N TYR A 95 -11.38 8.79 -2.14
CA TYR A 95 -11.01 8.10 -0.90
C TYR A 95 -10.42 6.73 -1.22
N ILE A 96 -9.67 6.16 -0.27
CA ILE A 96 -9.18 4.79 -0.39
C ILE A 96 -10.18 3.81 0.24
N LYS A 97 -10.42 2.68 -0.43
CA LYS A 97 -11.10 1.52 0.16
C LYS A 97 -10.07 0.43 0.42
N ILE A 98 -9.81 0.17 1.69
CA ILE A 98 -8.87 -0.87 2.12
C ILE A 98 -9.65 -2.18 2.26
N PHE A 99 -9.22 -3.22 1.55
CA PHE A 99 -9.91 -4.51 1.53
C PHE A 99 -8.89 -5.64 1.37
N SER A 100 -9.33 -6.88 1.63
CA SER A 100 -8.48 -8.05 1.41
C SER A 100 -8.77 -8.65 0.03
N GLY A 101 -7.91 -8.32 -0.95
CA GLY A 101 -7.97 -8.85 -2.31
C GLY A 101 -6.94 -9.96 -2.54
N GLN A 102 -6.57 -10.17 -3.81
CA GLN A 102 -5.44 -11.03 -4.17
C GLN A 102 -4.18 -10.15 -4.25
N GLY A 103 -3.20 -10.41 -3.39
CA GLY A 103 -1.95 -9.65 -3.34
C GLY A 103 -2.03 -8.28 -2.65
N CYS A 104 -0.87 -7.62 -2.57
CA CYS A 104 -0.70 -6.27 -2.03
C CYS A 104 -0.57 -5.29 -3.18
N TYR A 105 -1.48 -4.33 -3.29
CA TYR A 105 -1.38 -3.33 -4.34
C TYR A 105 -2.15 -2.04 -4.05
N SER A 106 -1.73 -0.97 -4.71
CA SER A 106 -2.40 0.32 -4.65
C SER A 106 -2.15 1.15 -5.91
N TYR A 107 -2.89 2.25 -6.07
CA TYR A 107 -2.53 3.29 -7.02
C TYR A 107 -1.50 4.24 -6.40
N VAL A 108 -0.67 4.86 -7.24
CA VAL A 108 0.22 5.94 -6.81
C VAL A 108 -0.58 7.24 -6.68
N GLY A 109 -0.63 7.81 -5.46
CA GLY A 109 -1.34 9.06 -5.19
C GLY A 109 -2.88 8.93 -5.20
N MET A 110 -3.56 10.04 -5.45
CA MET A 110 -5.01 10.15 -5.60
C MET A 110 -5.37 10.11 -7.09
N ILE A 111 -6.23 9.17 -7.51
CA ILE A 111 -6.57 9.00 -8.94
C ILE A 111 -7.63 9.98 -9.46
N ASN A 112 -8.22 10.78 -8.57
CA ASN A 112 -9.30 11.75 -8.87
C ASN A 112 -10.52 11.15 -9.60
N ARG A 113 -10.83 9.88 -9.36
CA ARG A 113 -11.95 9.15 -10.01
C ARG A 113 -12.96 8.57 -9.02
N GLY A 114 -12.89 8.93 -7.74
CA GLY A 114 -13.77 8.44 -6.70
C GLY A 114 -13.07 7.47 -5.74
N GLU A 115 -13.76 6.38 -5.40
CA GLU A 115 -13.19 5.27 -4.65
C GLU A 115 -11.98 4.68 -5.38
N GLN A 116 -10.85 4.51 -4.68
CA GLN A 116 -9.73 3.75 -5.19
C GLN A 116 -9.41 2.55 -4.27
N PRO A 117 -9.28 1.33 -4.81
CA PRO A 117 -8.97 0.14 -4.02
C PRO A 117 -7.51 0.14 -3.55
N LEU A 118 -7.30 -0.29 -2.30
CA LEU A 118 -6.02 -0.66 -1.73
C LEU A 118 -6.15 -2.09 -1.19
N SER A 119 -5.46 -3.04 -1.82
CA SER A 119 -5.53 -4.45 -1.45
C SER A 119 -4.47 -4.79 -0.42
N LEU A 120 -4.91 -5.39 0.69
CA LEU A 120 -4.09 -6.07 1.69
C LEU A 120 -4.58 -7.53 1.77
N GLY A 121 -4.21 -8.31 0.76
CA GLY A 121 -4.51 -9.74 0.66
C GLY A 121 -3.68 -10.61 1.60
N PRO A 122 -3.87 -11.94 1.57
CA PRO A 122 -3.00 -12.87 2.29
C PRO A 122 -1.53 -12.69 1.90
N GLY A 123 -0.64 -12.57 2.89
CA GLY A 123 0.79 -12.29 2.67
C GLY A 123 1.15 -10.80 2.79
N CYS A 124 0.14 -9.92 2.80
CA CYS A 124 0.21 -8.58 3.38
C CYS A 124 -0.14 -8.68 4.89
#